data_AF-A0A7X0LNB4-F1
#
_entry.id   AF-A0A7X0LNB4-F1
#
_cell.length_a   1.000
_cell.length_b   1.000
_cell.length_c   1.000
_cell.angle_alpha   90.00
_cell.angle_beta   90.00
_cell.angle_gamma   90.00
#
_symmetry.space_group_name_H-M   'P 1'
#
loop_
_entity.id
_entity.type
_entity.pdbx_description
1 polymer ?
#
loop_
_entity_poly.entity_id
_entity_poly.type
_entity_poly.pdbx_seq_one_letter_code
_entity_poly.pdbx_strand_id
1 'polypeptide(L)' 'MLLKASPVEGRTDLGVRASGQVGGVIDHLPSCAAPVTHIMAAADAALNLHSLHRTPPAPG' A
#
# COMPACT_ATOMS: atom_id res chain seq x y z
N MET A 1 -22.53 -16.08 -2.06
CA MET A 1 -22.36 -14.62 -2.10
C MET A 1 -21.17 -14.28 -3.00
N LEU A 2 -21.31 -13.34 -3.93
CA LEU A 2 -20.29 -13.06 -4.97
C LEU A 2 -18.91 -12.67 -4.39
N LEU A 3 -18.87 -11.96 -3.25
CA LEU A 3 -17.63 -11.59 -2.56
C LEU A 3 -16.91 -12.77 -1.89
N LYS A 4 -17.58 -13.89 -1.63
CA LYS A 4 -16.95 -15.10 -1.08
C LYS A 4 -16.40 -15.99 -2.20
N ALA A 5 -17.12 -16.04 -3.32
CA ALA A 5 -16.84 -16.95 -4.43
C ALA A 5 -15.42 -16.77 -5.01
N SER A 6 -14.94 -15.54 -5.15
CA SER A 6 -13.60 -15.27 -5.70
C SER A 6 -12.48 -15.41 -4.65
N PRO A 7 -12.49 -14.69 -3.51
CA PRO A 7 -11.34 -14.68 -2.58
C PRO A 7 -11.22 -15.93 -1.70
N VAL A 8 -12.32 -16.66 -1.45
CA VAL A 8 -12.32 -17.81 -0.53
C VAL A 8 -12.49 -19.12 -1.30
N GLU A 9 -13.44 -19.16 -2.23
CA GLU A 9 -13.77 -20.39 -2.99
C GLU A 9 -12.95 -20.52 -4.28
N GLY A 10 -12.12 -19.53 -4.63
CA GLY A 10 -11.22 -19.56 -5.78
C GLY A 10 -11.92 -19.41 -7.15
N ARG A 11 -13.21 -19.10 -7.18
CA ARG A 11 -14.03 -18.95 -8.39
C ARG A 11 -13.92 -17.53 -8.93
N THR A 12 -12.75 -17.18 -9.46
CA THR A 12 -12.46 -15.84 -9.96
C THR A 12 -13.23 -15.46 -11.22
N ASP A 13 -13.76 -16.44 -11.93
CA ASP A 13 -14.61 -16.33 -13.12
C ASP A 13 -16.07 -15.98 -12.81
N LEU A 14 -16.52 -16.25 -11.57
CA LEU A 14 -17.92 -16.12 -11.16
C LEU A 14 -18.12 -15.22 -9.92
N GLY A 15 -17.03 -14.83 -9.26
CA GLY A 15 -17.03 -14.03 -8.04
C GLY A 15 -16.42 -12.64 -8.22
N VAL A 16 -16.74 -11.74 -7.28
CA VAL A 16 -16.20 -10.37 -7.27
C VAL A 16 -14.95 -10.32 -6.38
N ARG A 17 -13.87 -9.73 -6.89
CA ARG A 17 -12.65 -9.44 -6.12
C ARG A 17 -12.64 -7.95 -5.76
N ALA A 18 -12.84 -7.64 -4.49
CA ALA A 18 -12.78 -6.26 -4.00
C ALA A 18 -11.31 -5.81 -3.85
N SER A 19 -10.65 -5.51 -4.97
CA SER A 19 -9.27 -5.00 -5.02
C SER A 19 -9.23 -3.63 -5.69
N GLY A 20 -8.36 -2.75 -5.18
CA GLY A 20 -8.02 -1.49 -5.84
C GLY A 20 -6.96 -1.66 -6.92
N GLN A 21 -6.67 -0.57 -7.63
CA GLN A 21 -5.65 -0.50 -8.69
C GLN A 21 -4.25 -0.94 -8.21
N VAL A 22 -3.91 -0.65 -6.94
CA VAL A 22 -2.65 -1.10 -6.31
C VAL A 22 -2.45 -2.62 -6.38
N GLY A 23 -3.52 -3.41 -6.48
CA GLY A 23 -3.38 -4.86 -6.67
C GLY A 23 -2.61 -5.24 -7.93
N GLY A 24 -2.60 -4.40 -8.96
CA GLY A 24 -1.88 -4.64 -10.22
C GLY A 24 -0.37 -4.42 -10.17
N VAL A 25 0.17 -3.88 -9.06
CA VAL A 25 1.62 -3.68 -8.88
C VAL A 25 2.23 -4.61 -7.81
N ILE A 26 1.44 -5.56 -7.29
CA ILE A 26 1.89 -6.53 -6.29
C ILE A 26 2.33 -7.80 -7.01
N ASP A 27 3.63 -7.91 -7.30
CA ASP A 27 4.21 -9.05 -8.05
C ASP A 27 4.62 -10.24 -7.18
N HIS A 28 4.70 -10.05 -5.86
CA HIS A 28 5.12 -11.08 -4.92
C HIS A 28 4.23 -11.05 -3.68
N LEU A 29 4.13 -12.20 -3.01
CA LEU A 29 3.37 -12.34 -1.77
C LEU A 29 4.35 -12.48 -0.58
N PRO A 30 4.80 -11.36 0.02
CA PRO A 30 5.66 -11.39 1.18
C PRO A 30 4.87 -11.74 2.45
N SER A 31 5.58 -12.02 3.56
CA SER A 31 4.96 -12.04 4.88
C SER A 31 4.41 -10.66 5.23
N CYS A 32 3.40 -10.58 6.10
CA CYS A 32 2.80 -9.29 6.49
C CYS A 32 3.81 -8.30 7.10
N ALA A 33 4.88 -8.79 7.72
CA ALA A 33 5.88 -7.95 8.37
C ALA A 33 6.73 -7.15 7.35
N ALA A 34 7.07 -7.75 6.21
CA ALA A 34 7.98 -7.13 5.26
C ALA A 34 7.43 -5.83 4.62
N PRO A 35 6.17 -5.78 4.12
CA PRO A 35 5.57 -4.54 3.63
C PRO A 35 5.47 -3.46 4.69
N VAL A 36 5.10 -3.83 5.93
CA VAL A 36 4.95 -2.87 7.03
C VAL A 36 6.30 -2.19 7.32
N THR A 37 7.36 -2.98 7.50
CA THR A 37 8.71 -2.45 7.76
C THR A 37 9.18 -1.55 6.62
N HIS A 38 8.99 -1.97 5.37
CA HIS A 38 9.39 -1.18 4.20
C HIS A 38 8.61 0.15 4.13
N ILE A 39 7.27 0.11 4.23
CA ILE A 39 6.43 1.31 4.14
C ILE A 39 6.79 2.31 5.24
N MET A 40 7.02 1.84 6.47
CA MET A 40 7.40 2.72 7.58
C MET A 40 8.77 3.38 7.34
N ALA A 41 9.76 2.62 6.86
CA ALA A 41 11.07 3.18 6.50
C ALA A 41 10.97 4.20 5.35
N ALA A 42 10.17 3.91 4.33
CA ALA A 42 9.95 4.83 3.21
C ALA A 42 9.22 6.12 3.64
N ALA A 43 8.26 6.01 4.56
CA ALA A 43 7.55 7.15 5.12
C ALA A 43 8.50 8.07 5.91
N ASP A 44 9.37 7.50 6.75
CA ASP A 44 10.38 8.26 7.49
C ASP A 44 11.35 8.99 6.55
N ALA A 45 11.86 8.30 5.52
CA ALA A 45 12.71 8.91 4.50
C ALA A 45 12.01 10.07 3.77
N ALA A 46 10.72 9.93 3.45
CA ALA A 46 9.93 10.98 2.80
C ALA A 46 9.74 12.21 3.69
N LEU A 47 9.48 12.01 5.00
CA LEU A 47 9.36 13.10 5.97
C LEU A 47 10.69 13.84 6.16
N ASN A 48 11.79 13.09 6.26
CA ASN A 48 13.14 13.65 6.35
C ASN A 48 13.49 14.47 5.11
N LEU A 49 13.23 13.94 3.91
CA LEU A 49 13.42 14.69 2.67
C LEU A 49 12.59 15.98 2.67
N HIS A 50 11.30 15.90 3.01
CA HIS A 50 10.44 17.09 3.06
C HIS A 50 10.97 18.15 4.03
N SER A 51 11.51 17.73 5.18
CA SER A 51 12.06 18.66 6.17
C SER A 51 13.27 19.46 5.66
N LEU A 52 14.07 18.89 4.75
CA LEU A 52 15.21 19.55 4.12
C LEU A 52 14.78 20.63 3.11
N HIS A 53 13.59 20.49 2.52
CA HIS A 53 13.04 21.42 1.54
C HIS A 53 12.10 22.47 2.15
N ARG A 54 11.87 22.47 3.47
CA ARG A 54 11.08 23.52 4.12
C ARG A 54 11.89 24.82 4.20
N THR A 55 11.41 25.85 3.52
CA THR A 55 11.84 27.24 3.80
C THR A 55 11.38 27.62 5.21
N PRO A 56 12.25 28.26 6.03
CA PRO A 56 11.86 28.70 7.36
C PRO A 56 10.73 29.73 7.27
N PRO A 57 9.79 29.76 8.24
CA PRO A 57 8.76 30.78 8.28
C PRO A 57 9.42 32.17 8.35
N ALA A 58 8.90 33.12 7.57
CA ALA A 58 9.42 34.49 7.54
C ALA A 58 9.38 35.09 8.96
N PRO A 59 10.43 35.83 9.39
CA PRO A 59 10.38 36.58 10.64
C PRO A 59 9.27 37.64 10.54
N GLY A 60 8.38 37.65 11.53
CA GLY A 60 7.32 38.65 11.69
C GLY A 60 7.83 39.99 12.20
#